data_AF-A0A355GHT6-F1
#
_entry.id   AF-A0A355GHT6-F1
#
_cell.length_a   1.000
_cell.length_b   1.000
_cell.length_c   1.000
_cell.angle_alpha   90.00
_cell.angle_beta   90.00
_cell.angle_gamma   90.00
#
_symmetry.space_group_name_H-M   'P 1'
#
loop_
_entity.id
_entity.type
_entity.pdbx_description
1 polymer ?
#
loop_
_entity_poly.entity_id
_entity_poly.type
_entity_poly.pdbx_seq_one_letter_code
_entity_poly.pdbx_strand_id
1 'polypeptide(L)'
;ELLSAFPYEKNIAQLHTDRSVLPVSPRAWACWNYFMPRGENRKATVTYQMNLLQGIQSQQVFCVTLNGQDRVDPAQVIREIEYAHPIFTSERAAAQQRQTEVINQNSTSFCGAYWGNGFHEDGVNSAMAVCRELMGITDLWKVVSIQAGFGTDAMLPSSTAFATESS
;
A
#
# COMPACT_ATOMS: atom_id res chain seq x y z
N GLU A 1 23.26 -10.48 9.04
CA GLU A 1 23.73 -9.30 8.28
C GLU A 1 22.79 -8.93 7.14
N LEU A 2 22.46 -9.83 6.19
CA LEU A 2 21.61 -9.46 5.05
C LEU A 2 20.20 -8.99 5.46
N LEU A 3 19.53 -9.74 6.34
CA LEU A 3 18.15 -9.43 6.76
C LEU A 3 18.03 -8.18 7.65
N SER A 4 19.13 -7.69 8.24
CA SER A 4 19.10 -6.42 9.00
C SER A 4 18.98 -5.19 8.12
N ALA A 5 19.15 -5.32 6.80
CA ALA A 5 18.97 -4.24 5.83
C ALA A 5 17.48 -3.95 5.52
N PHE A 6 16.54 -4.62 6.17
CA PHE A 6 15.09 -4.44 5.99
C PHE A 6 14.46 -3.82 7.24
N PRO A 7 14.69 -2.52 7.51
CA PRO A 7 14.12 -1.87 8.68
C PRO A 7 12.61 -1.63 8.52
N TYR A 8 11.92 -1.60 9.65
CA TYR A 8 10.49 -1.30 9.75
C TYR A 8 10.28 -0.09 10.66
N GLU A 9 9.37 0.79 10.27
CA GLU A 9 8.84 1.87 11.10
C GLU A 9 7.51 1.45 11.70
N LYS A 10 7.26 1.88 12.93
CA LYS A 10 5.95 1.74 13.56
C LYS A 10 4.99 2.80 13.01
N ASN A 11 3.91 2.36 12.39
CA ASN A 11 2.78 3.19 11.98
C ASN A 11 1.53 2.81 12.77
N ILE A 12 0.69 3.79 13.04
CA ILE A 12 -0.55 3.60 13.78
C ILE A 12 -1.72 3.94 12.87
N ALA A 13 -2.69 3.04 12.74
CA ALA A 13 -3.95 3.31 12.07
C ALA A 13 -5.06 3.43 13.11
N GLN A 14 -5.77 4.56 13.11
CA GLN A 14 -6.91 4.79 13.98
C GLN A 14 -8.20 4.67 13.18
N LEU A 15 -9.07 3.74 13.54
CA LEU A 15 -10.47 3.70 13.10
C LEU A 15 -11.27 4.61 14.03
N HIS A 16 -11.96 5.61 13.48
CA HIS A 16 -12.69 6.60 14.26
C HIS A 16 -13.90 7.16 13.51
N THR A 17 -14.71 7.95 14.21
CA THR A 17 -15.87 8.67 13.66
C THR A 17 -15.67 10.18 13.55
N ASP A 18 -14.53 10.69 14.02
CA ASP A 18 -14.19 12.10 13.96
C ASP A 18 -14.08 12.61 12.51
N ARG A 19 -14.99 13.52 12.14
CA ARG A 19 -15.07 14.12 10.79
C ARG A 19 -14.22 15.39 10.68
N SER A 20 -13.70 15.92 11.78
CA SER A 20 -12.92 17.16 11.80
C SER A 20 -11.59 17.03 11.03
N VAL A 21 -11.10 15.81 10.85
CA VAL A 21 -9.89 15.51 10.07
C VAL A 21 -10.13 15.53 8.55
N LEU A 22 -11.38 15.50 8.09
CA LEU A 22 -11.74 15.58 6.67
C LEU A 22 -11.80 17.05 6.19
N PRO A 23 -11.80 17.31 4.87
CA PRO A 23 -12.05 18.64 4.35
C PRO A 23 -13.34 19.26 4.90
N VAL A 24 -13.30 20.56 5.18
CA VAL A 24 -14.45 21.30 5.74
C VAL A 24 -15.68 21.20 4.83
N SER A 25 -15.48 21.20 3.52
CA SER A 25 -16.54 21.00 2.54
C SER A 25 -16.76 19.51 2.26
N PRO A 26 -17.95 18.95 2.54
CA PRO A 26 -18.28 17.56 2.22
C PRO A 26 -18.16 17.23 0.72
N ARG A 27 -18.26 18.24 -0.15
CA ARG A 27 -18.11 18.08 -1.61
C ARG A 27 -16.66 17.76 -2.03
N ALA A 28 -15.70 18.05 -1.15
CA ALA A 28 -14.29 17.75 -1.38
C ALA A 28 -13.85 16.43 -0.74
N TRP A 29 -14.77 15.67 -0.12
CA TRP A 29 -14.43 14.38 0.46
C TRP A 29 -14.11 13.37 -0.64
N ALA A 30 -12.91 12.79 -0.54
CA ALA A 30 -12.49 11.69 -1.37
C ALA A 30 -12.40 10.41 -0.55
N CYS A 31 -12.23 9.27 -1.24
CA CYS A 31 -11.88 8.03 -0.56
C CYS A 31 -10.62 8.23 0.30
N TRP A 32 -9.63 8.98 -0.20
CA TRP A 32 -8.34 9.24 0.45
C TRP A 32 -8.14 10.76 0.56
N ASN A 33 -7.94 11.27 1.78
CA ASN A 33 -7.79 12.70 2.05
C ASN A 33 -6.43 12.95 2.68
N TYR A 34 -5.64 13.80 2.03
CA TYR A 34 -4.29 14.15 2.49
C TYR A 34 -4.32 15.46 3.26
N PHE A 35 -3.70 15.44 4.44
CA PHE A 35 -3.40 16.65 5.20
C PHE A 35 -1.89 16.87 5.22
N MET A 36 -1.46 17.99 4.64
CA MET A 36 -0.08 18.46 4.70
C MET A 36 -0.02 19.70 5.60
N PRO A 37 0.50 19.56 6.83
CA PRO A 37 0.65 20.69 7.73
C PRO A 37 1.65 21.71 7.14
N ARG A 38 1.37 23.01 7.28
CA ARG A 38 2.35 24.06 6.93
C ARG A 38 3.47 24.10 7.98
N GLY A 39 4.73 24.13 7.54
CA GLY A 39 5.92 24.21 8.39
C GLY A 39 6.90 23.06 8.19
N GLU A 40 8.18 23.27 8.55
CA GLU A 40 9.22 22.26 8.46
C GLU A 40 8.96 21.09 9.43
N ASN A 41 9.37 19.87 9.05
CA ASN A 41 9.33 18.65 9.88
C ASN A 41 7.95 18.08 10.29
N ARG A 42 6.85 18.42 9.61
CA ARG A 42 5.56 17.78 9.90
C ARG A 42 5.21 16.69 8.89
N LYS A 43 4.96 15.47 9.37
CA LYS A 43 4.60 14.33 8.53
C LYS A 43 3.21 14.56 7.90
N ALA A 44 3.06 14.18 6.63
CA ALA A 44 1.76 14.14 6.00
C ALA A 44 0.88 13.07 6.67
N THR A 45 -0.39 13.39 6.88
CA THR A 45 -1.39 12.46 7.42
C THR A 45 -2.36 12.09 6.31
N VAL A 46 -2.72 10.81 6.24
CA VAL A 46 -3.72 10.31 5.28
C VAL A 46 -4.93 9.82 6.05
N THR A 47 -6.11 10.28 5.67
CA THR A 47 -7.39 9.80 6.18
C THR A 47 -8.18 9.14 5.06
N TYR A 48 -8.48 7.86 5.24
CA TYR A 48 -9.39 7.09 4.39
C TYR A 48 -10.81 7.31 4.87
N GLN A 49 -11.68 7.81 4.00
CA GLN A 49 -13.11 7.86 4.24
C GLN A 49 -13.70 6.51 3.81
N MET A 50 -13.93 5.64 4.79
CA MET A 50 -14.23 4.22 4.57
C MET A 50 -15.58 3.98 3.92
N ASN A 51 -16.57 4.84 4.16
CA ASN A 51 -17.87 4.74 3.51
C ASN A 51 -17.75 4.94 2.00
N LEU A 52 -16.92 5.89 1.54
CA LEU A 52 -16.64 6.06 0.12
C LEU A 52 -15.76 4.93 -0.41
N LEU A 53 -14.67 4.60 0.30
CA LEU A 53 -13.69 3.63 -0.15
C LEU A 53 -14.25 2.21 -0.28
N GLN A 54 -15.11 1.79 0.64
CA GLN A 54 -15.66 0.44 0.72
C GLN A 54 -17.16 0.38 0.38
N GLY A 55 -17.79 1.52 0.05
CA GLY A 55 -19.22 1.58 -0.27
C GLY A 55 -20.16 1.38 0.93
N ILE A 56 -19.70 1.60 2.17
CA ILE A 56 -20.48 1.36 3.39
C ILE A 56 -21.66 2.32 3.47
N GLN A 57 -22.88 1.78 3.53
CA GLN A 57 -24.12 2.53 3.69
C GLN A 57 -24.39 2.77 5.18
N SER A 58 -24.08 3.97 5.68
CA SER A 58 -24.30 4.37 7.07
C SER A 58 -24.45 5.88 7.20
N GLN A 59 -25.27 6.33 8.15
CA GLN A 59 -25.33 7.75 8.55
C GLN A 59 -24.05 8.18 9.29
N GLN A 60 -23.37 7.22 9.92
CA GLN A 60 -22.08 7.43 10.54
C GLN A 60 -20.99 7.38 9.48
N VAL A 61 -20.16 8.41 9.44
CA VAL A 61 -18.93 8.44 8.65
C VAL A 61 -17.85 7.71 9.44
N PHE A 62 -17.26 6.70 8.83
CA PHE A 62 -16.12 5.96 9.36
C PHE A 62 -14.85 6.38 8.64
N CYS A 63 -13.82 6.66 9.43
CA CYS A 63 -12.53 7.08 8.94
C CYS A 63 -11.43 6.18 9.46
N VAL A 64 -10.42 5.92 8.63
CA VAL A 64 -9.15 5.36 9.07
C VAL A 64 -8.07 6.41 8.83
N THR A 65 -7.43 6.89 9.89
CA THR A 65 -6.34 7.86 9.78
C THR A 65 -5.00 7.23 10.16
N LEU A 66 -4.00 7.39 9.31
CA LEU A 66 -2.63 6.92 9.55
C LEU A 66 -1.84 7.97 10.32
N ASN A 67 -1.22 7.56 11.41
CA ASN A 67 -0.42 8.39 12.31
C ASN A 67 -1.19 9.66 12.76
N GLY A 68 -2.47 9.47 13.11
CA GLY A 68 -3.44 10.54 13.39
C GLY A 68 -3.54 10.98 14.86
N GLN A 69 -2.71 10.45 15.76
CA GLN A 69 -2.89 10.60 17.22
C GLN A 69 -2.91 12.06 17.70
N ASP A 70 -2.26 12.97 16.96
CA ASP A 70 -2.22 14.40 17.27
C ASP A 70 -3.41 15.20 16.68
N ARG A 71 -4.28 14.55 15.91
CA ARG A 71 -5.36 15.19 15.13
C ARG A 71 -6.74 14.61 15.35
N VAL A 72 -6.82 13.30 15.56
CA VAL A 72 -8.09 12.60 15.79
C VAL A 72 -8.49 12.81 17.23
N ASP A 73 -9.73 13.24 17.46
CA ASP A 73 -10.31 13.28 18.80
C ASP A 73 -10.30 11.87 19.45
N PRO A 74 -9.54 11.66 20.55
CA PRO A 74 -9.43 10.35 21.19
C PRO A 74 -10.77 9.77 21.66
N ALA A 75 -11.74 10.63 21.98
CA ALA A 75 -13.08 10.18 22.40
C ALA A 75 -13.89 9.56 21.26
N GLN A 76 -13.50 9.80 20.01
CA GLN A 76 -14.17 9.29 18.81
C GLN A 76 -13.40 8.13 18.15
N VAL A 77 -12.29 7.69 18.75
CA VAL A 77 -11.55 6.51 18.30
C VAL A 77 -12.31 5.25 18.71
N ILE A 78 -12.61 4.42 17.72
CA ILE A 78 -13.22 3.10 17.91
C ILE A 78 -12.13 2.06 18.17
N ARG A 79 -11.04 2.14 17.40
CA ARG A 79 -9.93 1.18 17.49
C ARG A 79 -8.63 1.78 16.99
N GLU A 80 -7.55 1.43 17.66
CA GLU A 80 -6.19 1.70 17.20
C GLU A 80 -5.52 0.37 16.81
N ILE A 81 -4.81 0.36 15.69
CA ILE A 81 -4.07 -0.80 15.18
C ILE A 81 -2.65 -0.36 14.85
N GLU A 82 -1.69 -1.06 15.44
CA GLU A 82 -0.27 -0.86 15.16
C GLU A 82 0.19 -1.73 13.99
N TYR A 83 0.89 -1.11 13.05
CA TYR A 83 1.46 -1.74 11.88
C TYR A 83 2.97 -1.50 11.82
N ALA A 84 3.71 -2.51 11.41
CA ALA A 84 5.10 -2.36 11.02
C ALA A 84 5.15 -2.05 9.52
N HIS A 85 5.56 -0.84 9.15
CA HIS A 85 5.69 -0.41 7.76
C HIS A 85 7.15 -0.52 7.30
N PRO A 86 7.44 -1.25 6.21
CA PRO A 86 8.81 -1.39 5.75
C PRO A 86 9.35 -0.05 5.24
N ILE A 87 10.59 0.27 5.61
CA ILE A 87 11.27 1.47 5.13
C ILE A 87 12.03 1.10 3.85
N PHE A 88 12.04 2.01 2.88
CA PHE A 88 12.79 1.86 1.63
C PHE A 88 14.11 2.62 1.74
N THR A 89 15.22 1.89 1.78
CA THR A 89 16.57 2.45 1.86
C THR A 89 17.45 1.89 0.74
N SER A 90 18.57 2.56 0.47
CA SER A 90 19.60 2.08 -0.47
C SER A 90 20.15 0.71 -0.06
N GLU A 91 20.34 0.50 1.24
CA GLU A 91 20.86 -0.75 1.80
C GLU A 91 19.87 -1.89 1.57
N ARG A 92 18.57 -1.62 1.72
CA ARG A 92 17.51 -2.58 1.38
C ARG A 92 17.59 -2.97 -0.09
N ALA A 93 17.69 -2.00 -1.00
CA ALA A 93 17.75 -2.27 -2.43
C ALA A 93 18.98 -3.14 -2.80
N ALA A 94 20.13 -2.86 -2.20
CA ALA A 94 21.33 -3.68 -2.38
C ALA A 94 21.16 -5.10 -1.81
N ALA A 95 20.51 -5.24 -0.64
CA ALA A 95 20.23 -6.54 -0.03
C ALA A 95 19.24 -7.38 -0.85
N GLN A 96 18.25 -6.75 -1.49
CA GLN A 96 17.27 -7.44 -2.33
C GLN A 96 17.92 -8.19 -3.51
N GLN A 97 19.00 -7.64 -4.08
CA GLN A 97 19.75 -8.29 -5.18
C GLN A 97 20.47 -9.57 -4.75
N ARG A 98 20.57 -9.81 -3.44
CA ARG A 98 21.30 -10.93 -2.83
C ARG A 98 20.36 -12.00 -2.27
N GLN A 99 19.08 -12.00 -2.69
CA GLN A 99 18.09 -12.96 -2.18
C GLN A 99 18.56 -14.42 -2.28
N THR A 100 19.24 -14.79 -3.37
CA THR A 100 19.72 -16.16 -3.61
C THR A 100 20.68 -16.66 -2.53
N GLU A 101 21.41 -15.77 -1.85
CA GLU A 101 22.34 -16.10 -0.77
C GLU A 101 21.64 -16.69 0.46
N VAL A 102 20.33 -16.46 0.62
CA VAL A 102 19.54 -16.91 1.77
C VAL A 102 18.48 -17.94 1.39
N ILE A 103 18.62 -18.56 0.22
CA ILE A 103 17.80 -19.71 -0.19
C ILE A 103 18.56 -20.99 0.15
N ASN A 104 17.85 -21.95 0.75
CA ASN A 104 18.35 -23.28 1.11
C ASN A 104 19.60 -23.29 2.00
N GLN A 105 19.82 -22.23 2.78
CA GLN A 105 20.94 -22.15 3.71
C GLN A 105 20.58 -22.95 4.96
N ASN A 106 21.30 -24.05 5.22
CA ASN A 106 21.00 -24.98 6.31
C ASN A 106 19.52 -25.42 6.30
N SER A 107 19.02 -25.80 5.13
CA SER A 107 17.61 -26.19 4.92
C SER A 107 16.59 -25.10 5.29
N THR A 108 17.02 -23.84 5.32
CA THR A 108 16.17 -22.68 5.61
C THR A 108 16.20 -21.71 4.42
N SER A 109 15.02 -21.19 4.06
CA SER A 109 14.85 -20.21 2.99
C SER A 109 14.04 -19.02 3.49
N PHE A 110 14.41 -17.81 3.09
CA PHE A 110 13.72 -16.59 3.46
C PHE A 110 12.99 -16.00 2.26
N CYS A 111 11.66 -15.85 2.37
CA CYS A 111 10.81 -15.19 1.39
C CYS A 111 9.83 -14.24 2.07
N GLY A 112 9.22 -13.34 1.31
CA GLY A 112 8.30 -12.31 1.78
C GLY A 112 8.34 -11.05 0.93
N ALA A 113 7.33 -10.20 1.10
CA ALA A 113 7.15 -8.99 0.29
C ALA A 113 8.31 -7.98 0.40
N TYR A 114 9.12 -8.07 1.47
CA TYR A 114 10.29 -7.24 1.67
C TYR A 114 11.39 -7.47 0.61
N TRP A 115 11.36 -8.59 -0.13
CA TRP A 115 12.25 -8.84 -1.27
C TRP A 115 11.92 -8.01 -2.53
N GLY A 116 10.77 -7.32 -2.55
CA GLY A 116 10.39 -6.38 -3.61
C GLY A 116 9.87 -5.06 -3.04
N ASN A 117 8.80 -4.54 -3.64
CA ASN A 117 8.21 -3.26 -3.25
C ASN A 117 7.24 -3.34 -2.06
N GLY A 118 7.18 -4.47 -1.36
CA GLY A 118 6.32 -4.64 -0.18
C GLY A 118 4.86 -4.96 -0.51
N PHE A 119 4.51 -5.22 -1.76
CA PHE A 119 3.17 -5.67 -2.16
C PHE A 119 3.01 -7.18 -2.00
N HIS A 120 1.75 -7.64 -1.98
CA HIS A 120 1.44 -9.07 -1.91
C HIS A 120 2.10 -9.87 -3.06
N GLU A 121 2.13 -9.29 -4.26
CA GLU A 121 2.77 -9.85 -5.44
C GLU A 121 4.27 -10.11 -5.24
N ASP A 122 4.97 -9.20 -4.56
CA ASP A 122 6.39 -9.37 -4.24
C ASP A 122 6.61 -10.56 -3.29
N GLY A 123 5.67 -10.77 -2.37
CA GLY A 123 5.66 -11.94 -1.49
C GLY A 123 5.58 -13.24 -2.29
N VAL A 124 4.64 -13.32 -3.23
CA VAL A 124 4.49 -14.46 -4.13
C VAL A 124 5.75 -14.66 -4.97
N ASN A 125 6.25 -13.61 -5.63
CA ASN A 125 7.44 -13.68 -6.47
C ASN A 125 8.68 -14.17 -5.71
N SER A 126 8.86 -13.70 -4.48
CA SER A 126 9.98 -14.13 -3.64
C SER A 126 9.88 -15.61 -3.23
N ALA A 127 8.69 -16.11 -2.93
CA ALA A 127 8.47 -17.53 -2.64
C ALA A 127 8.69 -18.40 -3.89
N MET A 128 8.30 -17.89 -5.05
CA MET A 128 8.52 -18.54 -6.33
C MET A 128 10.01 -18.69 -6.67
N ALA A 129 10.84 -17.71 -6.30
CA ALA A 129 12.29 -17.84 -6.41
C ALA A 129 12.84 -19.00 -5.56
N VAL A 130 12.33 -19.17 -4.33
CA VAL A 130 12.68 -20.31 -3.47
C VAL A 130 12.25 -21.64 -4.08
N CYS A 131 11.00 -21.74 -4.58
CA CYS A 131 10.49 -22.96 -5.21
C CYS A 131 11.30 -23.34 -6.46
N ARG A 132 11.68 -22.36 -7.30
CA ARG A 132 12.53 -22.59 -8.48
C ARG A 132 13.87 -23.22 -8.09
N GLU A 133 14.52 -22.67 -7.07
CA GLU A 133 15.83 -23.15 -6.62
C GLU A 133 15.75 -24.55 -5.99
N LEU A 134 14.73 -24.81 -5.15
CA LEU A 134 14.62 -26.07 -4.43
C LEU A 134 14.07 -27.22 -5.28
N MET A 135 13.16 -26.92 -6.20
CA MET A 135 12.40 -27.93 -6.93
C MET A 135 12.75 -27.99 -8.43
N GLY A 136 13.57 -27.06 -8.92
CA GLY A 136 13.92 -26.96 -10.35
C GLY A 136 12.72 -26.61 -11.25
N ILE A 137 11.64 -26.07 -10.70
CA ILE A 137 10.41 -25.80 -11.46
C ILE A 137 10.47 -24.42 -12.08
N THR A 138 10.65 -24.33 -13.40
CA THR A 138 10.72 -23.05 -14.13
C THR A 138 9.35 -22.52 -14.59
N ASP A 139 8.36 -23.40 -14.79
CA ASP A 139 7.08 -23.08 -15.46
C ASP A 139 5.86 -23.21 -14.54
N LEU A 140 5.80 -22.40 -13.48
CA LEU A 140 4.68 -22.45 -12.53
C LEU A 140 3.48 -21.57 -12.94
N TRP A 141 3.67 -20.59 -13.84
CA TRP A 141 2.59 -19.73 -14.33
C TRP A 141 2.80 -19.39 -15.81
N LYS A 142 2.05 -20.03 -16.71
CA LYS A 142 1.82 -19.46 -18.04
C LYS A 142 0.86 -18.29 -17.86
N VAL A 143 1.39 -17.07 -17.81
CA VAL A 143 0.57 -15.87 -18.02
C VAL A 143 0.04 -15.97 -19.45
N VAL A 144 -1.25 -16.28 -19.59
CA VAL A 144 -1.93 -16.09 -20.87
C VAL A 144 -2.00 -14.58 -21.08
N SER A 145 -1.05 -14.05 -21.85
CA SER A 145 -1.13 -12.69 -22.33
C SER A 145 -2.42 -12.58 -23.15
N ILE A 146 -3.41 -11.87 -22.65
CA ILE A 146 -4.50 -11.40 -23.48
C ILE A 146 -3.86 -10.34 -24.37
N GLN A 147 -3.62 -10.67 -25.65
CA GLN A 147 -3.24 -9.65 -26.63
C GLN A 147 -4.33 -8.57 -26.59
N ALA A 148 -3.98 -7.38 -26.08
CA ALA A 148 -4.76 -6.19 -26.29
C ALA A 148 -4.65 -5.83 -27.77
N GLY A 149 -5.51 -6.45 -28.59
CA GLY A 149 -5.70 -6.08 -29.98
C GLY A 149 -6.34 -4.71 -30.04
N PHE A 150 -5.54 -3.65 -30.03
CA PHE A 150 -5.95 -2.36 -30.57
C PHE A 150 -5.99 -2.48 -32.10
N GLY A 151 -7.05 -3.11 -32.59
CA GLY A 151 -7.49 -2.91 -33.97
C GLY A 151 -8.09 -1.52 -34.07
N THR A 152 -7.33 -0.55 -34.57
CA THR A 152 -7.85 0.74 -35.00
C THR A 152 -8.65 0.52 -36.28
N ASP A 153 -9.95 0.25 -36.16
CA ASP A 153 -10.96 0.59 -37.16
C ASP A 153 -12.37 0.25 -36.63
N ALA A 154 -12.99 1.23 -35.96
CA ALA A 154 -14.43 1.54 -36.03
C ALA A 154 -14.84 2.60 -34.99
N MET A 155 -15.29 3.74 -35.52
CA MET A 155 -16.11 4.83 -34.96
C MET A 155 -16.49 4.88 -33.45
N LEU A 156 -16.16 6.03 -32.85
CA LEU A 156 -16.74 6.67 -31.64
C LEU A 156 -18.29 6.83 -31.71
N PRO A 157 -19.05 6.97 -30.59
CA PRO A 157 -18.83 8.08 -29.63
C PRO A 157 -19.15 7.92 -28.12
N SER A 158 -18.51 8.86 -27.42
CA SER A 158 -18.89 9.63 -26.22
C SER A 158 -18.81 9.07 -24.79
N SER A 159 -18.03 9.84 -24.03
CA SER A 159 -18.03 10.12 -22.58
C SER A 159 -17.11 9.28 -21.70
N THR A 160 -15.93 9.86 -21.42
CA THR A 160 -15.17 9.58 -20.21
C THR A 160 -14.60 10.90 -19.72
N ALA A 161 -15.04 11.34 -18.54
CA ALA A 161 -14.56 12.55 -17.89
C ALA A 161 -13.15 12.31 -17.36
N PHE A 162 -12.21 13.19 -17.72
CA PHE A 162 -10.88 13.25 -17.12
C PHE A 162 -10.95 14.03 -15.80
N ALA A 163 -10.28 13.52 -14.76
CA ALA A 163 -10.02 14.24 -13.53
C ALA A 163 -9.00 15.35 -13.79
N THR A 164 -9.35 16.59 -13.46
CA THR A 164 -8.42 17.73 -13.38
C THR A 164 -7.93 17.88 -11.95
N GLU A 165 -6.61 17.79 -11.76
CA GLU A 165 -5.93 18.40 -10.64
C GLU A 165 -5.91 19.92 -10.83
N SER A 166 -6.15 20.68 -9.77
CA SER A 166 -5.89 22.11 -9.74
C SER A 166 -5.18 22.49 -8.45
N SER A 167 -4.11 23.27 -8.65
CA SER A 167 -3.24 23.96 -7.70
C SER A 167 -3.93 24.79 -6.63
#